data_AF-A0ABD4A5U9-F1
#
_entry.id   AF-A0ABD4A5U9-F1
#
_cell.length_a   1.000
_cell.length_b   1.000
_cell.length_c   1.000
_cell.angle_alpha   90.00
_cell.angle_beta   90.00
_cell.angle_gamma   90.00
#
_symmetry.space_group_name_H-M   'P 1'
#
loop_
_entity.id
_entity.type
_entity.pdbx_description
1 polymer ?
#
loop_
_entity_poly.entity_id
_entity_poly.type
_entity_poly.pdbx_seq_one_letter_code
_entity_poly.pdbx_strand_id
1 'polypeptide(L)'
;MDGMLADILDKSMALSYEPTMEEFELWRTKFFAYFHEAYRRVMRKEYYYALKCIDNLRLSMATAWYMEAGIQPNTFGDWAKYEGERSKLQAWQLSLLESWECGRNPLEMMNVMKSIVPEFKRVHKNLCNKLGIEENLEWINGIIDMAI
;
A
#
# COMPACT_ATOMS: atom_id res chain seq x y z
N MET A 1 -23.19 -32.32 -8.15
CA MET A 1 -22.55 -31.10 -7.61
C MET A 1 -23.62 -30.03 -7.62
N ASP A 2 -24.13 -29.66 -6.44
CA ASP A 2 -25.41 -28.96 -6.25
C ASP A 2 -25.52 -27.66 -7.06
N GLY A 3 -26.63 -27.48 -7.77
CA GLY A 3 -26.90 -26.28 -8.58
C GLY A 3 -26.87 -24.97 -7.80
N MET A 4 -27.05 -25.03 -6.47
CA MET A 4 -26.92 -23.89 -5.57
C MET A 4 -25.47 -23.40 -5.41
N LEU A 5 -24.49 -24.30 -5.42
CA LEU A 5 -23.07 -23.95 -5.34
C LEU A 5 -22.57 -23.31 -6.65
N ALA A 6 -23.04 -23.82 -7.79
CA ALA A 6 -22.73 -23.25 -9.10
C ALA A 6 -23.32 -21.84 -9.25
N ASP A 7 -24.58 -21.65 -8.86
CA ASP A 7 -25.24 -20.33 -8.91
C ASP A 7 -24.60 -19.29 -7.98
N ILE A 8 -24.15 -19.70 -6.78
CA ILE A 8 -23.38 -18.82 -5.88
C ILE A 8 -22.02 -18.47 -6.49
N LEU A 9 -21.34 -19.43 -7.10
CA LEU A 9 -20.05 -19.20 -7.76
C LEU A 9 -20.18 -18.22 -8.93
N ASP A 10 -21.18 -18.41 -9.78
CA ASP A 10 -21.43 -17.53 -10.93
C ASP A 10 -21.76 -16.10 -10.48
N LYS A 11 -22.60 -15.95 -9.45
CA LYS A 11 -22.89 -14.64 -8.84
C LYS A 11 -21.66 -13.99 -8.22
N SER A 12 -20.81 -14.79 -7.56
CA SER A 12 -19.56 -14.30 -6.98
C SER A 12 -18.56 -13.87 -8.07
N MET A 13 -18.49 -14.57 -9.19
CA MET A 13 -17.61 -14.22 -10.32
C MET A 13 -18.06 -12.95 -11.04
N ALA A 14 -19.34 -12.60 -10.95
CA ALA A 14 -19.90 -11.37 -11.53
C ALA A 14 -19.67 -10.11 -10.67
N LEU A 15 -19.21 -10.25 -9.42
CA LEU A 15 -18.92 -9.11 -8.54
C LEU A 15 -17.57 -8.48 -8.92
N SER A 16 -17.59 -7.20 -9.28
CA SER A 16 -16.38 -6.37 -9.41
C SER A 16 -16.13 -5.62 -8.11
N TYR A 17 -14.89 -5.64 -7.63
CA TYR A 17 -14.49 -4.83 -6.49
C TYR A 17 -14.27 -3.38 -6.91
N GLU A 18 -14.82 -2.45 -6.14
CA GLU A 18 -14.48 -1.04 -6.20
C GLU A 18 -14.13 -0.58 -4.78
N PRO A 19 -13.06 0.21 -4.60
CA PRO A 19 -12.67 0.68 -3.28
C PRO A 19 -13.76 1.59 -2.72
N THR A 20 -14.01 1.45 -1.42
CA THR A 20 -14.88 2.35 -0.67
C THR A 20 -14.08 3.54 -0.13
N MET A 21 -14.77 4.64 0.20
CA MET A 21 -14.16 5.78 0.87
C MET A 21 -13.53 5.38 2.22
N GLU A 22 -14.15 4.44 2.95
CA GLU A 22 -13.64 3.94 4.22
C GLU A 22 -12.32 3.18 4.06
N GLU A 23 -12.23 2.29 3.08
CA GLU A 23 -10.99 1.55 2.79
C GLU A 23 -9.86 2.49 2.37
N PHE A 24 -10.17 3.49 1.54
CA PHE A 24 -9.21 4.50 1.12
C PHE A 24 -8.69 5.33 2.30
N GLU A 25 -9.58 5.84 3.16
CA GLU A 25 -9.19 6.62 4.33
C GLU A 25 -8.39 5.79 5.33
N LEU A 26 -8.78 4.53 5.55
CA LEU A 26 -8.05 3.61 6.41
C LEU A 26 -6.64 3.33 5.87
N TRP A 27 -6.52 3.06 4.57
CA TRP A 27 -5.24 2.84 3.90
C TRP A 27 -4.34 4.07 4.01
N ARG A 28 -4.87 5.25 3.67
CA ARG A 28 -4.14 6.53 3.70
C ARG A 28 -3.65 6.86 5.10
N THR A 29 -4.52 6.71 6.10
CA THR A 29 -4.18 6.93 7.51
C THR A 29 -3.08 5.98 7.98
N LYS A 30 -3.17 4.68 7.62
CA LYS A 30 -2.13 3.70 7.96
C LYS A 30 -0.80 4.03 7.30
N PHE A 31 -0.81 4.38 6.01
CA PHE A 31 0.40 4.78 5.29
C PHE A 31 1.12 5.91 6.04
N PHE A 32 0.44 7.02 6.32
CA PHE A 32 1.05 8.15 7.03
C PHE A 32 1.51 7.77 8.44
N ALA A 33 0.73 6.98 9.18
CA ALA A 33 1.12 6.54 10.52
C ALA A 33 2.43 5.74 10.49
N TYR A 34 2.56 4.76 9.58
CA TYR A 34 3.80 3.98 9.44
C TYR A 34 4.95 4.80 8.88
N PHE A 35 4.68 5.77 8.02
CA PHE A 35 5.68 6.65 7.44
C PHE A 35 6.36 7.52 8.50
N HIS A 36 5.56 8.24 9.29
CA HIS A 36 6.09 9.03 10.41
C HIS A 36 6.73 8.15 11.47
N GLU A 37 6.16 6.99 11.75
CA GLU A 37 6.72 6.09 12.74
C GLU A 37 8.07 5.52 12.28
N ALA A 38 8.22 5.12 11.02
CA ALA A 38 9.50 4.69 10.46
C ALA A 38 10.57 5.76 10.68
N TYR A 39 10.29 7.01 10.28
CA TYR A 39 11.21 8.14 10.50
C TYR A 39 11.61 8.30 11.97
N ARG A 40 10.62 8.37 12.88
CA ARG A 40 10.87 8.52 14.32
C ARG A 40 11.74 7.39 14.86
N ARG A 41 11.51 6.15 14.42
CA ARG A 41 12.26 4.97 14.88
C ARG A 41 13.67 4.95 14.31
N VAL A 42 13.90 5.41 13.08
CA VAL A 42 15.25 5.63 12.53
C VAL A 42 15.99 6.66 13.39
N MET A 43 15.37 7.82 13.68
CA MET A 43 15.99 8.88 14.49
C MET A 43 16.32 8.42 15.92
N ARG A 44 15.48 7.56 16.51
CA ARG A 44 15.69 6.96 17.84
C ARG A 44 16.64 5.76 17.85
N LYS A 45 17.17 5.35 16.69
CA LYS A 45 18.03 4.17 16.51
C LYS A 45 17.33 2.84 16.85
N GLU A 46 16.00 2.80 16.80
CA GLU A 46 15.17 1.62 17.02
C GLU A 46 14.96 0.85 15.70
N TYR A 47 16.06 0.40 15.10
CA TYR A 47 16.07 0.01 13.68
C TYR A 47 15.19 -1.19 13.32
N TYR A 48 14.98 -2.17 14.21
CA TYR A 48 14.05 -3.27 13.93
C TYR A 48 12.59 -2.82 13.92
N TYR A 49 12.25 -1.82 14.74
CA TYR A 49 10.95 -1.17 14.66
C TYR A 49 10.86 -0.41 13.33
N ALA A 50 11.88 0.38 12.99
CA ALA A 50 11.91 1.09 11.72
C ALA A 50 11.71 0.14 10.52
N LEU A 51 12.40 -1.00 10.48
CA LEU A 51 12.21 -2.03 9.45
C LEU A 51 10.78 -2.55 9.42
N LYS A 52 10.19 -2.89 10.57
CA LYS A 52 8.78 -3.28 10.64
C LYS A 52 7.85 -2.21 10.08
N CYS A 53 8.10 -0.92 10.35
CA CYS A 53 7.31 0.17 9.77
C CYS A 53 7.49 0.26 8.26
N ILE A 54 8.70 0.09 7.75
CA ILE A 54 8.98 0.09 6.31
C ILE A 54 8.32 -1.11 5.62
N ASP A 55 8.30 -2.29 6.24
CA ASP A 55 7.55 -3.44 5.73
C ASP A 55 6.05 -3.13 5.63
N ASN A 56 5.49 -2.40 6.59
CA ASN A 56 4.10 -1.97 6.53
C ASN A 56 3.86 -0.90 5.44
N LEU A 57 4.85 -0.08 5.10
CA LEU A 57 4.77 0.82 3.94
C LEU A 57 4.76 0.02 2.63
N ARG A 58 5.64 -0.97 2.48
CA ARG A 58 5.65 -1.87 1.31
C ARG A 58 4.31 -2.59 1.14
N LEU A 59 3.76 -3.13 2.24
CA LEU A 59 2.44 -3.77 2.25
C LEU A 59 1.31 -2.80 1.92
N SER A 60 1.39 -1.57 2.44
CA SER A 60 0.44 -0.51 2.13
C SER A 60 0.43 -0.20 0.63
N MET A 61 1.57 -0.21 -0.05
CA MET A 61 1.64 -0.04 -1.50
C MET A 61 1.05 -1.22 -2.28
N ALA A 62 1.35 -2.46 -1.87
CA ALA A 62 0.74 -3.66 -2.47
C ALA A 62 -0.80 -3.65 -2.35
N THR A 63 -1.31 -3.27 -1.18
CA THR A 63 -2.74 -3.07 -0.91
C THR A 63 -3.32 -2.02 -1.86
N ALA A 64 -2.64 -0.88 -2.01
CA ALA A 64 -3.09 0.22 -2.86
C ALA A 64 -3.16 -0.15 -4.34
N TRP A 65 -2.18 -0.91 -4.83
CA TRP A 65 -2.17 -1.39 -6.21
C TRP A 65 -3.31 -2.36 -6.52
N TYR A 66 -3.70 -3.20 -5.55
CA TYR A 66 -4.89 -4.05 -5.70
C TYR A 66 -6.15 -3.19 -5.77
N MET A 67 -6.31 -2.23 -4.86
CA MET A 67 -7.44 -1.30 -4.90
C MET A 67 -7.51 -0.52 -6.23
N GLU A 68 -6.36 -0.03 -6.71
CA GLU A 68 -6.23 0.66 -7.99
C GLU A 68 -6.64 -0.25 -9.17
N ALA A 69 -6.27 -1.52 -9.11
CA ALA A 69 -6.61 -2.51 -10.14
C ALA A 69 -8.06 -3.03 -10.07
N GLY A 70 -8.87 -2.59 -9.10
CA GLY A 70 -10.22 -3.14 -8.90
C GLY A 70 -10.20 -4.59 -8.36
N ILE A 71 -9.15 -4.93 -7.62
CA ILE A 71 -8.97 -6.23 -6.97
C ILE A 71 -9.08 -6.01 -5.47
N GLN A 72 -9.90 -6.82 -4.79
CA GLN A 72 -10.02 -6.72 -3.34
C GLN A 72 -8.65 -7.02 -2.68
N PRO A 73 -8.10 -6.08 -1.91
CA PRO A 73 -6.85 -6.32 -1.19
C PRO A 73 -7.08 -7.28 -0.02
N ASN A 74 -6.00 -7.90 0.45
CA ASN A 74 -6.02 -8.65 1.70
C ASN A 74 -6.24 -7.72 2.91
N THR A 75 -6.62 -8.31 4.04
CA THR A 75 -6.58 -7.63 5.33
C THR A 75 -5.18 -7.08 5.61
N PHE A 76 -5.11 -5.85 6.13
CA PHE A 76 -3.82 -5.21 6.43
C PHE A 76 -2.99 -6.06 7.41
N GLY A 77 -1.75 -6.35 7.03
CA GLY A 77 -0.84 -7.27 7.73
C GLY A 77 -0.66 -8.62 7.03
N ASP A 78 -1.51 -8.96 6.06
CA ASP A 78 -1.45 -10.22 5.31
C ASP A 78 -0.76 -10.06 3.94
N TRP A 79 0.42 -10.69 3.81
CA TRP A 79 1.22 -10.73 2.59
C TRP A 79 0.81 -11.82 1.59
N ALA A 80 -0.13 -12.68 1.94
CA ALA A 80 -0.45 -13.86 1.14
C ALA A 80 -0.80 -13.49 -0.30
N LYS A 81 -0.06 -14.06 -1.26
CA LYS A 81 -0.29 -13.87 -2.71
C LYS A 81 -0.13 -12.42 -3.19
N TYR A 82 0.53 -11.52 -2.45
CA TYR A 82 1.05 -10.29 -3.06
C TYR A 82 2.35 -10.54 -3.81
N GLU A 83 3.08 -11.58 -3.43
CA GLU A 83 4.31 -12.04 -4.08
C GLU A 83 4.15 -13.47 -4.62
N GLY A 84 5.14 -13.92 -5.40
CA GLY A 84 5.19 -15.26 -6.00
C GLY A 84 4.20 -15.46 -7.15
N GLU A 85 4.09 -16.71 -7.62
CA GLU A 85 3.34 -17.08 -8.84
C GLU A 85 1.84 -16.74 -8.80
N ARG A 86 1.29 -16.58 -7.60
CA ARG A 86 -0.14 -16.29 -7.40
C ARG A 86 -0.43 -14.78 -7.31
N SER A 87 0.59 -13.94 -7.42
CA SER A 87 0.45 -12.50 -7.38
C SER A 87 -0.40 -11.97 -8.52
N LYS A 88 -1.18 -10.93 -8.23
CA LYS A 88 -1.87 -10.11 -9.24
C LYS A 88 -1.15 -8.79 -9.50
N LEU A 89 -0.02 -8.55 -8.83
CA LEU A 89 0.83 -7.40 -9.12
C LEU A 89 1.49 -7.55 -10.49
N GLN A 90 1.64 -6.43 -11.17
CA GLN A 90 2.36 -6.34 -12.43
C GLN A 90 3.86 -6.52 -12.20
N ALA A 91 4.59 -6.95 -13.24
CA ALA A 91 6.04 -7.15 -13.16
C ALA A 91 6.78 -5.92 -12.62
N TRP A 92 6.39 -4.71 -13.06
CA TRP A 92 7.01 -3.47 -12.59
C TRP A 92 6.71 -3.16 -11.12
N GLN A 93 5.54 -3.56 -10.59
CA GLN A 93 5.18 -3.39 -9.18
C GLN A 93 6.01 -4.32 -8.30
N LEU A 94 6.23 -5.56 -8.75
CA LEU A 94 7.11 -6.51 -8.09
C LEU A 94 8.57 -6.03 -8.09
N SER A 95 9.07 -5.57 -9.24
CA SER A 95 10.42 -4.98 -9.33
C SER A 95 10.56 -3.73 -8.46
N LEU A 96 9.50 -2.92 -8.32
CA LEU A 96 9.52 -1.75 -7.46
C LEU A 96 9.54 -2.14 -5.98
N LEU A 97 8.76 -3.15 -5.55
CA LEU A 97 8.84 -3.70 -4.19
C LEU A 97 10.24 -4.22 -3.86
N GLU A 98 10.84 -4.98 -4.77
CA GLU A 98 12.20 -5.50 -4.63
C GLU A 98 13.22 -4.36 -4.50
N SER A 99 13.08 -3.30 -5.30
CA SER A 99 13.96 -2.11 -5.23
C SER A 99 13.87 -1.34 -3.91
N TRP A 100 12.82 -1.58 -3.13
CA TRP A 100 12.63 -0.99 -1.81
C TRP A 100 13.24 -1.82 -0.70
N GLU A 101 13.96 -2.91 -0.96
CA GLU A 101 14.72 -3.64 0.07
C GLU A 101 15.72 -2.73 0.79
N CYS A 102 15.85 -2.88 2.11
CA CYS A 102 16.88 -2.20 2.88
C CYS A 102 17.29 -2.99 4.13
N GLY A 103 18.56 -2.90 4.51
CA GLY A 103 19.08 -3.51 5.71
C GLY A 103 18.90 -2.65 6.96
N ARG A 104 19.58 -3.04 8.05
CA ARG A 104 19.62 -2.30 9.32
C ARG A 104 20.55 -1.07 9.23
N ASN A 105 20.35 -0.24 8.23
CA ASN A 105 21.14 0.95 7.91
C ASN A 105 20.21 2.19 7.82
N PRO A 106 20.42 3.23 8.64
CA PRO A 106 19.53 4.39 8.66
C PRO A 106 19.49 5.15 7.34
N LEU A 107 20.60 5.21 6.57
CA LEU A 107 20.62 5.89 5.27
C LEU A 107 19.78 5.13 4.25
N GLU A 108 19.92 3.80 4.19
CA GLU A 108 19.11 2.95 3.30
C GLU A 108 17.63 3.06 3.64
N MET A 109 17.27 2.98 4.93
CA MET A 109 15.89 3.14 5.40
C MET A 109 15.27 4.48 4.94
N MET A 110 16.00 5.57 5.14
CA MET A 110 15.54 6.91 4.75
C MET A 110 15.42 7.04 3.22
N ASN A 111 16.33 6.42 2.46
CA ASN A 111 16.27 6.40 1.00
C ASN A 111 15.06 5.60 0.50
N VAL A 112 14.74 4.45 1.10
CA VAL A 112 13.54 3.67 0.79
C VAL A 112 12.27 4.46 1.10
N MET A 113 12.21 5.10 2.27
CA MET A 113 11.06 5.96 2.60
C MET A 113 10.85 7.05 1.54
N LYS A 114 11.93 7.71 1.12
CA LYS A 114 11.91 8.73 0.05
C LYS A 114 11.46 8.15 -1.30
N SER A 115 11.91 6.95 -1.66
CA SER A 115 11.58 6.35 -2.96
C SER A 115 10.15 5.79 -3.05
N ILE A 116 9.50 5.52 -1.91
CA ILE A 116 8.08 5.13 -1.87
C ILE A 116 7.15 6.31 -2.18
N VAL A 117 7.54 7.54 -1.78
CA VAL A 117 6.68 8.73 -1.86
C VAL A 117 6.13 9.03 -3.26
N PRO A 118 6.93 9.04 -4.35
CA PRO A 118 6.42 9.30 -5.69
C PRO A 118 5.30 8.33 -6.09
N GLU A 119 5.46 7.05 -5.76
CA GLU A 119 4.49 6.02 -6.09
C GLU A 119 3.25 6.10 -5.20
N PHE A 120 3.41 6.42 -3.92
CA PHE A 120 2.28 6.74 -3.04
C PHE A 120 1.42 7.87 -3.62
N LYS A 121 2.03 8.98 -4.03
CA LYS A 121 1.31 10.12 -4.62
C LYS A 121 0.60 9.72 -5.92
N ARG A 122 1.24 8.92 -6.77
CA ARG A 122 0.65 8.40 -8.01
C ARG A 122 -0.61 7.58 -7.72
N VAL A 123 -0.52 6.60 -6.82
CA VAL A 123 -1.65 5.72 -6.48
C VAL A 123 -2.74 6.48 -5.74
N HIS A 124 -2.37 7.36 -4.80
CA HIS A 124 -3.33 8.22 -4.09
C HIS A 124 -4.18 9.03 -5.06
N LYS A 125 -3.55 9.73 -6.02
CA LYS A 125 -4.25 10.47 -7.07
C LYS A 125 -5.23 9.61 -7.85
N ASN A 126 -4.80 8.41 -8.24
CA ASN A 126 -5.64 7.50 -9.02
C ASN A 126 -6.83 6.96 -8.21
N LEU A 127 -6.65 6.69 -6.92
CA LEU A 127 -7.74 6.31 -6.03
C LEU A 127 -8.70 7.49 -5.78
N CYS A 128 -8.20 8.72 -5.62
CA CYS A 128 -9.04 9.91 -5.55
C CYS A 128 -9.92 10.06 -6.79
N ASN A 129 -9.35 9.90 -7.98
CA ASN A 129 -10.09 9.96 -9.24
C ASN A 129 -11.18 8.88 -9.33
N LYS A 130 -10.88 7.64 -8.91
CA LYS A 130 -11.84 6.52 -8.88
C LYS A 130 -13.01 6.78 -7.92
N LEU A 131 -12.72 7.40 -6.77
CA LEU A 131 -13.71 7.73 -5.74
C LEU A 131 -14.47 9.04 -6.02
N GLY A 132 -14.07 9.80 -7.04
CA GLY A 132 -14.67 11.10 -7.35
C GLY A 132 -14.41 12.17 -6.27
N ILE A 133 -13.28 12.06 -5.56
CA ILE A 133 -12.89 13.01 -4.50
C ILE A 133 -11.72 13.89 -4.97
N GLU A 134 -11.68 15.12 -4.48
CA GLU A 134 -10.60 16.06 -4.79
C GLU A 134 -9.30 15.65 -4.08
N GLU A 135 -8.20 15.61 -4.84
CA GLU A 135 -6.87 15.39 -4.28
C GLU A 135 -6.32 16.70 -3.68
N ASN A 136 -6.12 16.73 -2.36
CA ASN A 136 -5.40 17.83 -1.70
C ASN A 136 -3.89 17.54 -1.65
N LEU A 137 -3.20 17.81 -2.76
CA LEU A 137 -1.77 17.53 -2.89
C LEU A 137 -0.91 18.36 -1.92
N GLU A 138 -1.31 19.60 -1.61
CA GLU A 138 -0.60 20.46 -0.66
C GLU A 138 -0.62 19.86 0.74
N TRP A 139 -1.78 19.36 1.17
CA TRP A 139 -1.92 18.67 2.46
C TRP A 139 -1.09 17.39 2.51
N ILE A 140 -1.08 16.59 1.44
CA ILE A 140 -0.25 15.37 1.35
C ILE A 140 1.23 15.72 1.48
N ASN A 141 1.69 16.73 0.73
CA ASN A 141 3.07 17.18 0.80
C ASN A 141 3.41 17.66 2.21
N GLY A 142 2.55 18.49 2.82
CA GLY A 142 2.74 18.98 4.18
C GLY A 142 2.88 17.86 5.22
N ILE A 143 2.13 16.76 5.09
CA ILE A 143 2.29 15.60 5.97
C ILE A 143 3.64 14.91 5.73
N ILE A 144 4.01 14.65 4.47
CA ILE A 144 5.24 13.95 4.13
C ILE A 144 6.48 14.74 4.56
N ASP A 145 6.48 16.05 4.33
CA ASP A 145 7.59 16.97 4.62
C ASP A 145 7.85 17.13 6.13
N MET A 146 6.90 16.74 6.99
CA MET A 146 7.13 16.67 8.44
C MET A 146 8.05 15.50 8.84
N ALA A 147 8.29 14.52 7.97
CA ALA A 147 9.18 13.39 8.23
C ALA A 147 10.49 13.44 7.44
N ILE A 148 10.48 13.87 6.17
CA ILE A 148 11.64 13.73 5.27
C ILE A 148 11.85 14.90 4.31
#